data_AF-A0A940R0U8-F1
#
_entry.id   AF-A0A940R0U8-F1
#
_cell.length_a   1.000
_cell.length_b   1.000
_cell.length_c   1.000
_cell.angle_alpha   90.00
_cell.angle_beta   90.00
_cell.angle_gamma   90.00
#
_symmetry.space_group_name_H-M   'P 1'
#
loop_
_entity.id
_entity.type
_entity.pdbx_description
1 polymer ?
#
loop_
_entity_poly.entity_id
_entity_poly.type
_entity_poly.pdbx_seq_one_letter_code
_entity_poly.pdbx_strand_id
1 'polypeptide(L)' 'NRYLLVHGMPSPTINSSFIFAKEDGFLCYPNNYNHYVNYYRNTFQHGGVSLEEMIVPVIKMESKG' A
#
# COMPACT_ATOMS: atom_id res chain seq x y z
N ASN A 1 5.81 6.17 17.23
CA ASN A 1 6.83 6.89 16.43
C ASN A 1 8.02 6.00 16.02
N ARG A 2 8.71 5.27 16.92
CA ARG A 2 9.84 4.38 16.53
C ARG A 2 9.54 3.38 15.39
N TYR A 3 8.33 2.83 15.32
CA TYR A 3 7.92 1.90 14.26
C TYR A 3 8.01 2.50 12.83
N LEU A 4 7.80 3.80 12.66
CA LEU A 4 7.80 4.46 11.34
C LEU A 4 9.23 4.58 10.77
N LEU A 5 10.19 4.87 11.65
CA LEU A 5 11.61 4.95 11.29
C LEU A 5 12.20 3.57 10.98
N VAL A 6 11.76 2.51 11.67
CA VAL A 6 12.18 1.12 11.39
C VAL A 6 11.78 0.67 9.98
N HIS A 7 10.66 1.18 9.47
CA HIS A 7 10.19 0.89 8.11
C HIS A 7 10.64 1.93 7.07
N GLY A 8 11.62 2.78 7.40
CA GLY A 8 12.25 3.70 6.45
C GLY A 8 11.38 4.87 6.00
N MET A 9 10.25 5.15 6.67
CA MET A 9 9.37 6.25 6.27
C MET A 9 9.83 7.58 6.87
N PRO A 10 9.77 8.67 6.09
CA PRO A 10 10.11 10.00 6.58
C PRO A 10 9.09 10.46 7.63
N SER A 11 9.55 10.78 8.85
CA SER A 11 8.72 11.36 9.90
C SER A 11 9.09 12.83 10.11
N PRO A 12 8.52 13.77 9.33
CA PRO A 12 8.89 15.19 9.40
C PRO A 12 8.61 15.82 10.77
N THR A 13 7.65 15.26 11.53
CA THR A 13 7.37 15.66 12.92
C THR A 13 7.17 14.44 13.82
N ILE A 14 7.28 14.62 15.14
CA ILE A 14 7.04 13.54 16.12
C ILE A 14 5.58 13.05 16.17
N ASN A 15 4.64 13.81 15.61
CA ASN A 15 3.22 13.49 15.56
C ASN A 15 2.78 12.98 14.17
N SER A 16 3.72 12.66 13.29
CA SER A 16 3.39 12.08 11.99
C SER A 16 2.70 10.72 12.20
N SER A 17 1.61 10.51 11.48
CA SER A 17 0.83 9.27 11.50
C SER A 17 0.70 8.72 10.09
N PHE A 18 0.57 7.40 10.00
CA PHE A 18 0.48 6.67 8.75
C PHE A 18 -0.66 5.67 8.86
N ILE A 19 -1.38 5.51 7.76
CA ILE A 19 -2.44 4.52 7.62
C ILE A 19 -2.06 3.66 6.43
N PHE A 20 -2.23 2.35 6.60
CA PHE A 20 -1.95 1.37 5.56
C PHE A 20 -3.18 0.52 5.33
N ALA A 21 -3.54 0.35 4.07
CA ALA A 21 -4.52 -0.64 3.67
C ALA A 21 -3.84 -2.01 3.53
N LYS A 22 -4.51 -3.05 4.01
CA LYS A 22 -4.10 -4.45 3.88
C LYS A 22 -5.13 -5.18 3.01
N GLU A 23 -4.69 -6.27 2.39
CA GLU A 23 -5.56 -7.18 1.63
C GLU A 23 -6.40 -6.40 0.58
N ASP A 24 -7.72 -6.54 0.58
CA ASP A 24 -8.66 -5.86 -0.33
C ASP A 24 -9.13 -4.49 0.18
N GLY A 25 -8.53 -4.00 1.27
CA GLY A 25 -8.80 -2.67 1.80
C GLY A 25 -8.32 -1.55 0.88
N PHE A 26 -9.06 -0.45 0.84
CA PHE A 26 -8.67 0.78 0.15
C PHE A 26 -9.14 2.01 0.92
N LEU A 27 -8.45 3.13 0.72
CA LEU A 27 -8.86 4.41 1.31
C LEU A 27 -9.97 5.04 0.46
N CYS A 28 -11.11 5.33 1.08
CA CYS A 28 -12.20 6.05 0.44
C CYS A 28 -12.49 7.34 1.21
N TYR A 29 -12.57 8.46 0.50
CA TYR A 29 -12.94 9.72 1.13
C TYR A 29 -14.40 9.69 1.60
N PRO A 30 -14.70 10.26 2.78
CA PRO A 30 -16.06 10.28 3.32
C PRO A 30 -16.97 11.23 2.54
N ASN A 31 -16.41 12.31 1.99
CA ASN A 31 -17.16 13.21 1.12
C ASN A 31 -17.51 12.47 -0.18
N ASN A 32 -18.79 12.42 -0.52
CA ASN A 32 -19.31 11.64 -1.65
C ASN A 32 -18.89 10.15 -1.62
N TYR A 33 -18.91 9.53 -0.43
CA TYR A 33 -18.50 8.14 -0.23
C TYR A 33 -19.11 7.16 -1.25
N ASN A 34 -20.42 7.25 -1.51
CA ASN A 34 -21.12 6.34 -2.41
C ASN A 34 -20.57 6.37 -3.85
N HIS A 35 -20.13 7.53 -4.34
CA HIS A 35 -19.52 7.62 -5.66
C HIS A 35 -18.16 6.89 -5.68
N TYR A 36 -17.30 7.20 -4.71
CA TYR A 36 -15.94 6.65 -4.66
C TYR A 36 -15.91 5.17 -4.31
N VAL A 37 -16.71 4.71 -3.35
CA VAL A 37 -16.76 3.28 -2.99
C VAL A 37 -17.24 2.45 -4.18
N ASN A 38 -18.24 2.91 -4.94
CA ASN A 38 -18.72 2.19 -6.12
C ASN A 38 -17.72 2.25 -7.27
N TYR A 39 -16.93 3.32 -7.37
CA TYR A 39 -15.90 3.47 -8.39
C TYR A 39 -14.72 2.50 -8.16
N TYR A 40 -14.29 2.31 -6.92
CA TYR A 40 -13.14 1.46 -6.58
C TYR A 40 -13.51 0.01 -6.28
N ARG A 41 -14.74 -0.27 -5.81
CA ARG A 41 -15.16 -1.62 -5.43
C ARG A 41 -15.07 -2.59 -6.62
N ASN A 42 -14.57 -3.79 -6.34
CA ASN A 42 -14.37 -4.87 -7.32
C ASN A 42 -13.43 -4.49 -8.49
N THR A 43 -12.54 -3.53 -8.27
CA THR A 43 -11.46 -3.20 -9.22
C THR A 43 -10.12 -3.58 -8.61
N PHE A 44 -9.09 -3.74 -9.45
CA PHE A 44 -7.73 -3.93 -8.98
C PHE A 44 -7.18 -2.61 -8.43
N GLN A 45 -7.00 -2.57 -7.12
CA GLN A 45 -6.35 -1.48 -6.41
C GLN A 45 -4.94 -1.88 -6.01
N HIS A 46 -4.05 -0.88 -5.87
CA HIS A 46 -2.68 -1.08 -5.43
C HIS A 46 -2.21 0.15 -4.62
N GLY A 47 -1.00 0.08 -4.07
CA GLY A 47 -0.44 1.07 -3.13
C GLY A 47 -0.66 0.72 -1.65
N GLY A 48 -1.18 -0.48 -1.37
CA GLY A 48 -1.32 -1.02 -0.01
C GLY A 48 -0.04 -1.72 0.48
N VAL A 49 -0.18 -2.43 1.60
CA VAL A 49 0.87 -3.30 2.16
C VAL A 49 0.40 -4.75 2.23
N SER A 50 -0.44 -5.16 1.27
CA SER A 50 -0.83 -6.56 1.10
C SER A 50 0.38 -7.44 0.77
N LEU A 51 0.32 -8.74 1.05
CA LEU A 51 1.46 -9.64 0.80
C LEU A 51 1.78 -9.71 -0.70
N GLU A 52 0.75 -9.66 -1.53
CA GLU A 52 0.80 -9.67 -2.98
C GLU A 52 1.53 -8.45 -3.55
N GLU A 53 1.42 -7.30 -2.88
CA GLU A 53 2.11 -6.07 -3.27
C GLU A 53 3.54 -5.97 -2.72
N MET A 54 3.78 -6.57 -1.54
CA MET A 54 5.08 -6.52 -0.88
C MET A 54 6.06 -7.59 -1.41
N ILE A 55 5.56 -8.71 -1.93
CA ILE A 55 6.37 -9.82 -2.46
C ILE A 55 6.53 -9.66 -3.97
N VAL A 56 7.73 -9.28 -4.41
CA VAL A 56 8.07 -9.15 -5.83
C VAL A 56 8.80 -10.39 -6.32
N PRO A 57 8.33 -11.07 -7.39
CA PRO A 57 9.08 -12.18 -7.97
C PRO A 57 10.37 -11.66 -8.61
N VAL A 58 11.48 -12.35 -8.33
CA VAL A 58 12.80 -12.03 -8.89
C VAL A 58 13.32 -13.23 -9.67
N ILE A 59 13.77 -12.99 -10.89
CA ILE A 59 14.37 -14.00 -11.75
C ILE A 59 15.79 -13.56 -12.12
N LYS A 60 16.74 -14.49 -12.01
CA LYS A 60 18.10 -14.33 -12.53
C LYS A 60 18.24 -15.21 -13.77
N MET A 61 18.61 -14.60 -14.90
CA MET A 61 18.90 -15.31 -16.14
C MET A 61 20.39 -15.57 -16.25
N GLU A 62 20.75 -16.75 -16.75
CA GLU A 62 22.13 -17.13 -17.03
C GLU A 62 22.24 -17.53 -18.51
N SER A 63 23.40 -17.28 -19.12
CA SER A 63 23.62 -17.66 -20.52
C SER A 63 23.48 -19.17 -20.65
N LYS A 64 22.65 -19.60 -21.61
CA LYS A 64 22.84 -20.91 -22.21
C LYS A 64 24.21 -20.84 -22.89
N GLY A 65 25.17 -21.67 -22.48
CA GLY A 65 26.51 -21.69 -23.09
C GLY A 65 26.47 -21.88 -24.60
#